data_AF-A0AAV1WEL9-F1
#
_entry.id   AF-A0AAV1WEL9-F1
#
_cell.length_a   1.000
_cell.length_b   1.000
_cell.length_c   1.000
_cell.angle_alpha   90.00
_cell.angle_beta   90.00
_cell.angle_gamma   90.00
#
_symmetry.space_group_name_H-M   'P 1'
#
loop_
_entity.id
_entity.type
_entity.pdbx_description
1 polymer ?
#
loop_
_entity_poly.entity_id
_entity_poly.type
_entity_poly.pdbx_seq_one_letter_code
_entity_poly.pdbx_strand_id
1 'polypeptide(L)'
;MEFGGSSSSFCLQHRVTPFTRTIGINNSGEWKRSSTKTGYSNIVRCCNSVSYKKFVNFALDQTTHHTLLLPSPLQEKYNSLNSKDGKGELSMLSFQAAKIRLLRSLIIESETMQVLDFTAFPKAEYDTPIFCANFFTTARTNIVVLDLNPLHDIINQGDYKEKYFKSLIPLGLKYAEHFPWGGKLTSESIKFFSPIVIWTKFTSSAQNYDILYSAFKDYYKVWLELVGSAVKETDESQILRNLQAQHRYLTWRAEKDPGQGVLKKLIGDTLAKDLLRNFLFNGVDELGSKKFSDYFPQYRLCLAMVNSQHNIEGYLFISRLVSLHLKLIVAYLTN
;
A
#
# COMPACT_ATOMS: atom_id res chain seq x y z
N MET A 1 -75.71 21.41 17.66
CA MET A 1 -74.66 20.78 18.47
C MET A 1 -73.33 21.13 17.79
N GLU A 2 -72.83 22.37 17.85
CA GLU A 2 -72.31 23.13 19.02
C GLU A 2 -71.25 22.31 19.78
N PHE A 3 -70.00 22.73 20.01
CA PHE A 3 -69.23 23.99 19.91
C PHE A 3 -67.78 23.61 19.52
N GLY A 4 -66.96 24.38 18.78
CA GLY A 4 -66.41 25.72 19.07
C GLY A 4 -64.91 25.58 19.42
N GLY A 5 -63.95 26.38 18.96
CA GLY A 5 -63.93 27.52 18.05
C GLY A 5 -62.53 28.16 18.03
N SER A 6 -62.31 29.03 17.02
CA SER A 6 -61.47 30.26 17.00
C SER A 6 -59.94 30.12 17.16
N SER A 7 -59.07 30.88 16.50
CA SER A 7 -59.05 31.86 15.40
C SER A 7 -57.54 32.22 15.20
N SER A 8 -57.00 32.97 14.24
CA SER A 8 -57.49 33.90 13.22
C SER A 8 -56.34 34.12 12.22
N SER A 9 -56.69 34.34 10.96
CA SER A 9 -55.80 34.74 9.85
C SER A 9 -55.36 36.21 9.93
N PHE A 10 -54.37 36.62 9.15
CA PHE A 10 -54.57 37.60 8.06
C PHE A 10 -53.33 37.76 7.16
N CYS A 11 -53.55 37.66 5.85
CA CYS A 11 -52.66 38.06 4.77
C CYS A 11 -52.73 39.58 4.56
N LEU A 12 -51.66 40.19 4.01
CA LEU A 12 -51.79 41.20 2.95
C LEU A 12 -50.47 41.41 2.19
N GLN A 13 -50.55 41.26 0.88
CA GLN A 13 -49.57 41.68 -0.12
C GLN A 13 -49.58 43.21 -0.24
N HIS A 14 -48.45 43.83 -0.61
CA HIS A 14 -48.44 44.91 -1.61
C HIS A 14 -47.06 45.12 -2.23
N ARG A 15 -47.08 45.41 -3.55
CA ARG A 15 -45.98 45.70 -4.47
C ARG A 15 -45.39 47.12 -4.29
N VAL A 16 -44.20 47.30 -4.89
CA VAL A 16 -43.75 48.37 -5.82
C VAL A 16 -42.37 48.99 -5.44
N THR A 17 -41.52 49.03 -6.47
CA THR A 17 -40.14 49.51 -6.68
C THR A 17 -40.00 51.05 -6.64
N PRO A 18 -38.90 51.66 -7.14
CA PRO A 18 -37.48 51.64 -6.74
C PRO A 18 -36.99 53.07 -6.35
N PHE A 19 -35.78 53.22 -5.79
CA PHE A 19 -35.14 54.54 -5.73
C PHE A 19 -33.69 54.49 -6.21
N THR A 20 -33.45 55.19 -7.32
CA THR A 20 -32.17 55.51 -7.93
C THR A 20 -31.63 56.84 -7.40
N ARG A 21 -30.32 56.95 -7.15
CA ARG A 21 -29.57 58.20 -7.34
C ARG A 21 -28.05 57.99 -7.49
N THR A 22 -27.64 58.08 -8.76
CA THR A 22 -26.50 58.79 -9.38
C THR A 22 -25.27 59.20 -8.56
N ILE A 23 -24.13 58.62 -8.98
CA ILE A 23 -22.79 59.17 -9.32
C ILE A 23 -22.42 60.57 -8.80
N GLY A 24 -21.26 60.63 -8.13
CA GLY A 24 -20.38 61.79 -8.03
C GLY A 24 -18.93 61.40 -8.33
N ILE A 25 -18.37 61.96 -9.39
CA ILE A 25 -16.98 61.87 -9.82
C ILE A 25 -16.13 62.79 -8.95
N ASN A 26 -14.94 62.37 -8.54
CA ASN A 26 -13.79 63.28 -8.41
C ASN A 26 -12.47 62.53 -8.60
N ASN A 27 -11.72 62.98 -9.61
CA ASN A 27 -10.34 62.65 -9.90
C ASN A 27 -9.39 63.46 -9.00
N SER A 28 -8.36 62.81 -8.47
CA SER A 28 -6.98 63.32 -8.44
C SER A 28 -6.09 62.42 -7.58
N GLY A 29 -4.91 62.04 -8.06
CA GLY A 29 -3.83 61.59 -7.19
C GLY A 29 -3.04 60.39 -7.69
N GLU A 30 -1.84 60.69 -8.17
CA GLU A 30 -0.84 59.83 -8.79
C GLU A 30 -0.25 58.69 -7.92
N TRP A 31 0.13 57.63 -8.64
CA TRP A 31 1.33 56.79 -8.48
C TRP A 31 1.63 56.11 -7.13
N LYS A 32 1.43 54.78 -7.12
CA LYS A 32 2.45 53.79 -6.67
C LYS A 32 2.05 52.38 -7.12
N ARG A 33 2.76 51.84 -8.12
CA ARG A 33 2.76 50.40 -8.44
C ARG A 33 3.50 49.67 -7.32
N SER A 34 2.75 49.03 -6.41
CA SER A 34 3.26 47.95 -5.56
C SER A 34 2.83 46.64 -6.19
N SER A 35 3.78 45.92 -6.79
CA SER A 35 3.55 44.56 -7.27
C SER A 35 3.52 43.62 -6.07
N THR A 36 2.34 43.38 -5.51
CA THR A 36 2.13 42.23 -4.62
C THR A 36 2.24 40.97 -5.46
N LYS A 37 3.43 40.34 -5.46
CA LYS A 37 3.58 38.92 -5.81
C LYS A 37 2.81 38.10 -4.77
N THR A 38 1.51 37.92 -4.98
CA THR A 38 0.77 36.82 -4.37
C THR A 38 1.27 35.53 -5.02
N GLY A 39 2.32 34.97 -4.46
CA GLY A 39 2.75 33.61 -4.75
C GLY A 39 1.64 32.67 -4.30
N TYR A 40 0.76 32.30 -5.21
CA TYR A 40 -0.12 31.15 -5.04
C TYR A 40 0.80 29.92 -4.95
N SER A 41 1.18 29.52 -3.73
CA SER A 41 1.63 28.17 -3.47
C SER A 41 0.43 27.25 -3.66
N ASN A 42 0.20 26.83 -4.90
CA ASN A 42 -0.74 25.78 -5.23
C ASN A 42 -0.19 24.44 -4.70
N ILE A 43 -0.16 24.28 -3.37
CA ILE A 43 -0.05 22.96 -2.74
C ILE A 43 -1.39 22.30 -2.99
N VAL A 44 -1.44 21.51 -4.06
CA VAL A 44 -2.58 20.64 -4.34
C VAL A 44 -2.66 19.64 -3.19
N ARG A 45 -3.59 19.88 -2.25
CA ARG A 45 -3.89 18.96 -1.14
C ARG A 45 -4.24 17.60 -1.73
N CYS A 46 -3.70 16.54 -1.15
CA CYS A 46 -4.16 15.19 -1.40
C CYS A 46 -5.58 15.11 -0.82
N CYS A 47 -6.60 15.29 -1.67
CA CYS A 47 -7.99 15.48 -1.27
C CYS A 47 -8.50 14.40 -0.30
N ASN A 48 -9.35 14.84 0.64
CA ASN A 48 -10.10 14.12 1.69
C ASN A 48 -10.96 12.90 1.25
N SER A 49 -10.79 12.31 0.06
CA SER A 49 -11.69 11.26 -0.46
C SER A 49 -11.23 9.83 -0.20
N VAL A 50 -9.98 9.61 0.20
CA VAL A 50 -9.39 8.27 0.33
C VAL A 50 -8.88 8.09 1.75
N SER A 51 -9.50 7.18 2.48
CA SER A 51 -8.97 6.72 3.76
C SER A 51 -8.63 5.25 3.65
N TYR A 52 -7.35 4.92 3.80
CA TYR A 52 -6.91 3.52 3.83
C TYR A 52 -7.31 2.79 5.12
N LYS A 53 -7.81 3.53 6.14
CA LYS A 53 -8.40 2.93 7.35
C LYS A 53 -9.55 1.98 7.01
N LYS A 54 -10.35 2.27 5.97
CA LYS A 54 -11.45 1.38 5.53
C LYS A 54 -10.95 0.02 5.00
N PHE A 55 -9.74 -0.04 4.44
CA PHE A 55 -9.12 -1.28 3.97
C PHE A 55 -8.70 -2.14 5.16
N VAL A 56 -8.02 -1.51 6.13
CA VAL A 56 -7.58 -2.18 7.36
C VAL A 56 -8.78 -2.68 8.17
N ASN A 57 -9.81 -1.84 8.38
CA ASN A 57 -11.01 -2.23 9.12
C ASN A 57 -11.71 -3.45 8.49
N PHE A 58 -11.87 -3.45 7.16
CA PHE A 58 -12.40 -4.61 6.44
C PHE A 58 -11.54 -5.86 6.67
N ALA A 59 -10.22 -5.74 6.55
CA ALA A 59 -9.32 -6.89 6.71
C ALA A 59 -9.40 -7.46 8.14
N LEU A 60 -9.41 -6.60 9.16
CA LEU A 60 -9.53 -7.02 10.55
C LEU A 60 -10.88 -7.70 10.82
N ASP A 61 -11.98 -7.09 10.38
CA ASP A 61 -13.33 -7.66 10.49
C ASP A 61 -13.43 -9.04 9.83
N GLN A 62 -12.96 -9.17 8.58
CA GLN A 62 -12.95 -10.45 7.89
C GLN A 62 -12.07 -11.48 8.59
N THR A 63 -10.92 -11.07 9.13
CA THR A 63 -10.04 -11.98 9.87
C THR A 63 -10.73 -12.51 11.11
N THR A 64 -11.42 -11.65 11.87
CA THR A 64 -12.12 -12.05 13.10
C THR A 64 -13.26 -13.03 12.87
N HIS A 65 -13.87 -13.02 11.67
CA HIS A 65 -14.85 -14.03 11.27
C HIS A 65 -14.23 -15.41 11.00
N HIS A 66 -12.94 -15.47 10.64
CA HIS A 66 -12.25 -16.72 10.27
C HIS A 66 -11.37 -17.29 11.40
N THR A 67 -10.85 -16.43 12.28
CA THR A 67 -9.95 -16.84 13.36
C THR A 67 -9.91 -15.82 14.49
N LEU A 68 -9.53 -16.27 15.70
CA LEU A 68 -9.32 -15.39 16.83
C LEU A 68 -8.06 -14.54 16.61
N LEU A 69 -8.26 -13.23 16.45
CA LEU A 69 -7.19 -12.27 16.30
C LEU A 69 -6.80 -11.69 17.66
N LEU A 70 -5.53 -11.82 18.03
CA LEU A 70 -4.98 -11.34 19.29
C LEU A 70 -4.00 -10.19 19.05
N PRO A 71 -3.94 -9.15 19.89
CA PRO A 71 -2.91 -8.12 19.80
C PRO A 71 -1.50 -8.75 19.82
N SER A 72 -0.61 -8.26 18.95
CA SER A 72 0.80 -8.61 19.00
C SER A 72 1.48 -7.86 20.14
N PRO A 73 2.54 -8.41 20.79
CA PRO A 73 3.38 -7.65 21.73
C PRO A 73 3.97 -6.37 21.12
N LEU A 74 4.12 -6.32 19.79
CA LEU A 74 4.56 -5.13 19.07
C LEU A 74 3.62 -3.94 19.26
N GLN A 75 2.34 -4.16 19.54
CA GLN A 75 1.33 -3.10 19.68
C GLN A 75 1.62 -2.16 20.85
N GLU A 76 2.30 -2.64 21.90
CA GLU A 76 2.69 -1.83 23.06
C GLU A 76 3.70 -0.74 22.67
N LYS A 77 4.66 -1.08 21.79
CA LYS A 77 5.70 -0.17 21.32
C LYS A 77 5.28 0.61 20.08
N TYR A 78 4.53 0.00 19.17
CA TYR A 78 4.16 0.55 17.87
C TYR A 78 2.65 0.79 17.78
N ASN A 79 2.23 2.03 18.02
CA ASN A 79 0.83 2.43 17.97
C ASN A 79 0.60 3.65 17.06
N SER A 80 1.15 4.81 17.40
CA SER A 80 0.97 6.06 16.67
C SER A 80 2.23 6.90 16.82
N LEU A 81 2.56 7.67 15.78
CA LEU A 81 3.71 8.55 15.76
C LEU A 81 3.43 9.74 14.84
N ASN A 82 3.70 10.95 15.30
CA ASN A 82 3.64 12.13 14.45
C ASN A 82 4.94 12.29 13.64
N SER A 83 4.83 12.85 12.44
CA SER A 83 5.98 13.30 11.69
C SER A 83 6.74 14.39 12.45
N LYS A 84 8.03 14.55 12.16
CA LYS A 84 8.91 15.55 12.77
C LYS A 84 8.40 16.99 12.64
N ASP A 85 7.70 17.29 11.56
CA ASP A 85 7.11 18.61 11.30
C ASP A 85 5.68 18.76 11.83
N GLY A 86 5.11 17.71 12.43
CA GLY A 86 3.74 17.68 12.96
C GLY A 86 2.63 17.71 11.89
N LYS A 87 2.97 17.54 10.60
CA LYS A 87 2.03 17.63 9.47
C LYS A 87 1.57 16.29 8.92
N GLY A 88 1.97 15.20 9.56
CA GLY A 88 1.51 13.86 9.23
C GLY A 88 1.48 12.95 10.44
N GLU A 89 0.62 11.96 10.37
CA GLU A 89 0.44 10.93 11.39
C GLU A 89 0.76 9.57 10.78
N LEU A 90 1.49 8.75 11.53
CA LEU A 90 1.73 7.34 11.26
C LEU A 90 0.94 6.54 12.29
N SER A 91 -0.01 5.71 11.84
CA SER A 91 -0.81 4.83 12.70
C SER A 91 -0.45 3.37 12.40
N MET A 92 -0.22 2.59 13.45
CA MET A 92 0.31 1.23 13.41
C MET A 92 -0.60 0.29 14.18
N LEU A 93 -0.96 -0.83 13.56
CA LEU A 93 -1.67 -1.92 14.21
C LEU A 93 -0.93 -3.23 13.96
N SER A 94 -0.93 -4.12 14.94
CA SER A 94 -0.26 -5.42 14.87
C SER A 94 -0.99 -6.49 15.70
N PHE A 95 -1.15 -7.64 15.07
CA PHE A 95 -1.90 -8.77 15.59
C PHE A 95 -1.24 -10.09 15.24
N GLN A 96 -1.66 -11.15 15.92
CA GLN A 96 -1.29 -12.53 15.67
C GLN A 96 -2.53 -13.43 15.75
N ALA A 97 -2.48 -14.60 15.13
CA ALA A 97 -3.55 -15.59 15.20
C ALA A 97 -2.99 -17.02 15.18
N ALA A 98 -3.87 -18.03 15.17
CA ALA A 98 -3.46 -19.43 15.23
C ALA A 98 -2.45 -19.80 14.12
N LYS A 99 -2.67 -19.34 12.89
CA LYS A 99 -1.81 -19.62 11.71
C LYS A 99 -1.02 -18.40 11.21
N ILE A 100 -1.27 -17.23 11.79
CA ILE A 100 -0.68 -15.95 11.38
C ILE A 100 0.35 -15.55 12.43
N ARG A 101 1.63 -15.44 12.02
CA ARG A 101 2.71 -14.99 12.89
C ARG A 101 2.56 -13.51 13.21
N LEU A 102 2.31 -12.70 12.18
CA LEU A 102 2.16 -11.26 12.30
C LEU A 102 1.28 -10.72 11.18
N LEU A 103 0.13 -10.15 11.54
CA LEU A 103 -0.67 -9.26 10.69
C LEU A 103 -0.41 -7.85 11.16
N ARG A 104 0.08 -6.98 10.26
CA ARG A 104 0.39 -5.59 10.63
C ARG A 104 0.02 -4.60 9.56
N SER A 105 -0.38 -3.41 10.00
CA SER A 105 -0.67 -2.27 9.14
C SER A 105 0.11 -1.04 9.60
N LEU A 106 0.67 -0.30 8.64
CA LEU A 106 1.10 1.07 8.79
C LEU A 106 0.26 1.94 7.85
N ILE A 107 -0.42 2.94 8.41
CA ILE A 107 -1.07 4.00 7.66
C ILE A 107 -0.28 5.29 7.87
N ILE A 108 -0.04 6.03 6.81
CA ILE A 108 0.52 7.39 6.90
C ILE A 108 -0.47 8.36 6.28
N GLU A 109 -0.91 9.36 7.05
CA GLU A 109 -1.81 10.41 6.60
C GLU A 109 -1.10 11.76 6.74
N SER A 110 -1.00 12.53 5.66
CA SER A 110 -0.51 13.91 5.66
C SER A 110 -1.29 14.75 4.65
N GLU A 111 -1.07 16.06 4.64
CA GLU A 111 -1.73 16.96 3.67
C GLU A 111 -1.41 16.63 2.20
N THR A 112 -0.29 15.94 1.94
CA THR A 112 0.23 15.71 0.57
C THR A 112 0.24 14.25 0.14
N MET A 113 0.05 13.33 1.09
CA MET A 113 0.29 11.91 0.87
C MET A 113 -0.54 11.03 1.81
N GLN A 114 -0.98 9.90 1.27
CA GLN A 114 -1.63 8.79 1.96
C GLN A 114 -0.86 7.50 1.66
N VAL A 115 -0.54 6.70 2.68
CA VAL A 115 0.16 5.42 2.53
C VAL A 115 -0.56 4.32 3.28
N LEU A 116 -0.63 3.13 2.67
CA LEU A 116 -0.95 1.88 3.34
C LEU A 116 0.19 0.89 3.11
N ASP A 117 0.75 0.36 4.19
CA ASP A 117 1.52 -0.88 4.17
C ASP A 117 0.79 -1.90 5.05
N PHE A 118 0.14 -2.87 4.45
CA PHE A 118 -0.57 -3.94 5.13
C PHE A 118 -0.02 -5.28 4.66
N THR A 119 0.29 -6.18 5.59
CA THR A 119 0.86 -7.49 5.27
C THR A 119 0.51 -8.47 6.36
N ALA A 120 0.33 -9.73 5.97
CA ALA A 120 0.14 -10.83 6.89
C ALA A 120 1.18 -11.92 6.62
N PHE A 121 1.99 -12.21 7.63
CA PHE A 121 3.01 -13.24 7.61
C PHE A 121 2.47 -14.51 8.26
N PRO A 122 2.52 -15.66 7.59
CA PRO A 122 2.13 -16.94 8.18
C PRO A 122 3.17 -17.41 9.21
N LYS A 123 2.78 -18.31 10.11
CA LYS A 123 3.76 -19.09 10.89
C LYS A 123 4.47 -20.10 9.98
N ALA A 124 5.67 -20.53 10.36
CA ALA A 124 6.52 -21.37 9.50
C ALA A 124 5.93 -22.76 9.20
N GLU A 125 4.99 -23.22 10.03
CA GLU A 125 4.25 -24.47 9.83
C GLU A 125 3.17 -24.37 8.74
N TYR A 126 2.91 -23.16 8.20
CA TYR A 126 1.95 -22.94 7.13
C TYR A 126 2.65 -22.22 5.98
N ASP A 127 2.86 -22.93 4.87
CA ASP A 127 3.62 -22.43 3.71
C ASP A 127 2.79 -21.49 2.81
N THR A 128 1.71 -20.89 3.32
CA THR A 128 0.84 -20.02 2.53
C THR A 128 1.57 -18.77 2.02
N PRO A 129 1.15 -18.17 0.89
CA PRO A 129 1.69 -16.90 0.42
C PRO A 129 1.58 -15.78 1.49
N ILE A 130 2.47 -14.79 1.40
CA ILE A 130 2.45 -13.59 2.23
C ILE A 130 1.48 -12.59 1.59
N PHE A 131 0.39 -12.24 2.26
CA PHE A 131 -0.50 -11.17 1.77
C PHE A 131 0.22 -9.83 1.85
N CYS A 132 0.21 -9.04 0.78
CA CYS A 132 0.96 -7.80 0.67
C CYS A 132 0.14 -6.72 -0.03
N ALA A 133 -0.09 -5.59 0.65
CA ALA A 133 -0.73 -4.41 0.10
C ALA A 133 0.09 -3.16 0.45
N ASN A 134 0.79 -2.62 -0.54
CA ASN A 134 1.61 -1.42 -0.44
C ASN A 134 1.06 -0.34 -1.38
N PHE A 135 0.30 0.61 -0.83
CA PHE A 135 -0.33 1.69 -1.57
C PHE A 135 0.30 3.02 -1.18
N PHE A 136 0.73 3.78 -2.17
CA PHE A 136 1.25 5.12 -2.01
C PHE A 136 0.45 6.07 -2.88
N THR A 137 -0.11 7.10 -2.28
CA THR A 137 -1.01 8.05 -2.94
C THR A 137 -0.56 9.47 -2.68
N THR A 138 -0.55 10.26 -3.74
CA THR A 138 -0.39 11.71 -3.70
C THR A 138 -1.51 12.36 -4.50
N ALA A 139 -1.57 13.68 -4.51
CA ALA A 139 -2.51 14.42 -5.36
C ALA A 139 -2.36 14.12 -6.86
N ARG A 140 -1.19 13.65 -7.32
CA ARG A 140 -0.90 13.45 -8.75
C ARG A 140 -0.96 11.99 -9.19
N THR A 141 -0.60 11.07 -8.30
CA THR A 141 -0.39 9.68 -8.70
C THR A 141 -0.60 8.73 -7.53
N ASN A 142 -1.01 7.53 -7.88
CA ASN A 142 -1.06 6.35 -7.03
C ASN A 142 -0.02 5.36 -7.53
N ILE A 143 0.70 4.74 -6.61
CA ILE A 143 1.64 3.65 -6.85
C ILE A 143 1.16 2.50 -5.96
N VAL A 144 0.76 1.39 -6.58
CA VAL A 144 0.08 0.30 -5.89
C VAL A 144 0.77 -1.01 -6.21
N VAL A 145 1.06 -1.76 -5.15
CA VAL A 145 1.35 -3.20 -5.18
C VAL A 145 0.29 -3.89 -4.31
N LEU A 146 -0.50 -4.79 -4.91
CA LEU A 146 -1.37 -5.73 -4.20
C LEU A 146 -1.05 -7.14 -4.68
N ASP A 147 -0.72 -8.03 -3.77
CA ASP A 147 -0.30 -9.38 -4.13
C ASP A 147 -0.44 -10.40 -2.99
N LEU A 148 -0.42 -11.67 -3.37
CA LEU A 148 -0.16 -12.82 -2.52
C LEU A 148 1.28 -13.26 -2.81
N ASN A 149 2.27 -12.59 -2.23
CA ASN A 149 3.68 -12.86 -2.53
C ASN A 149 4.01 -14.33 -2.22
N PRO A 150 4.56 -15.08 -3.18
CA PRO A 150 4.88 -16.49 -2.95
C PRO A 150 5.97 -16.63 -1.88
N LEU A 151 5.79 -17.59 -0.97
CA LEU A 151 6.84 -17.90 0.01
C LEU A 151 8.05 -18.54 -0.66
N HIS A 152 7.78 -19.48 -1.59
CA HIS A 152 8.79 -20.24 -2.32
C HIS A 152 8.93 -19.80 -3.78
N ASP A 153 10.02 -20.20 -4.42
CA ASP A 153 10.35 -19.81 -5.80
C ASP A 153 9.40 -20.45 -6.83
N ILE A 154 8.48 -19.67 -7.37
CA ILE A 154 7.51 -20.12 -8.39
C ILE A 154 8.05 -20.16 -9.82
N ILE A 155 9.28 -19.69 -10.06
CA ILE A 155 9.92 -19.76 -11.38
C ILE A 155 10.55 -21.13 -11.56
N ASN A 156 11.24 -21.63 -10.52
CA ASN A 156 11.96 -22.90 -10.56
C ASN A 156 11.22 -24.05 -9.85
N GLN A 157 10.22 -23.77 -9.00
CA GLN A 157 9.42 -24.78 -8.31
C GLN A 157 7.96 -24.73 -8.78
N GLY A 158 7.65 -25.57 -9.77
CA GLY A 158 6.29 -25.66 -10.34
C GLY A 158 5.22 -26.04 -9.31
N ASP A 159 5.53 -26.96 -8.39
CA ASP A 159 4.54 -27.49 -7.44
C ASP A 159 3.93 -26.42 -6.54
N TYR A 160 4.73 -25.47 -6.05
CA TYR A 160 4.23 -24.38 -5.20
C TYR A 160 3.36 -23.41 -6.00
N LYS A 161 3.74 -23.14 -7.25
CA LYS A 161 2.95 -22.32 -8.18
C LYS A 161 1.59 -22.97 -8.45
N GLU A 162 1.59 -24.25 -8.78
CA GLU A 162 0.37 -25.01 -9.05
C GLU A 162 -0.55 -25.07 -7.83
N LYS A 163 0.03 -25.33 -6.64
CA LYS A 163 -0.70 -25.40 -5.36
C LYS A 163 -1.47 -24.12 -5.04
N TYR A 164 -0.85 -22.96 -5.24
CA TYR A 164 -1.41 -21.69 -4.73
C TYR A 164 -1.95 -20.73 -5.78
N PHE A 165 -1.48 -20.77 -7.02
CA PHE A 165 -1.75 -19.69 -7.98
C PHE A 165 -2.49 -20.13 -9.24
N LYS A 166 -2.51 -21.43 -9.59
CA LYS A 166 -3.21 -21.92 -10.78
C LYS A 166 -4.69 -21.53 -10.80
N SER A 167 -5.39 -21.76 -9.69
CA SER A 167 -6.80 -21.43 -9.54
C SER A 167 -7.07 -19.92 -9.43
N LEU A 168 -6.04 -19.12 -9.15
CA LEU A 168 -6.16 -17.68 -8.93
C LEU A 168 -5.92 -16.83 -10.18
N ILE A 169 -5.44 -17.43 -11.28
CA ILE A 169 -5.21 -16.71 -12.55
C ILE A 169 -6.44 -15.90 -13.01
N PRO A 170 -7.69 -16.42 -12.94
CA PRO A 170 -8.88 -15.63 -13.29
C PRO A 170 -9.06 -14.37 -12.42
N LEU A 171 -8.71 -14.42 -11.13
CA LEU A 171 -8.75 -13.26 -10.24
C LEU A 171 -7.73 -12.19 -10.66
N GLY A 172 -6.50 -12.61 -10.99
CA GLY A 172 -5.49 -11.70 -11.51
C GLY A 172 -5.93 -11.03 -12.81
N LEU A 173 -6.49 -11.80 -13.75
CA LEU A 173 -7.01 -11.30 -15.03
C LEU A 173 -8.15 -10.29 -14.85
N LYS A 174 -9.09 -10.55 -13.92
CA LYS A 174 -10.19 -9.62 -13.61
C LYS A 174 -9.71 -8.20 -13.31
N TYR A 175 -8.64 -8.05 -12.53
CA TYR A 175 -8.15 -6.73 -12.10
C TYR A 175 -7.07 -6.15 -13.01
N ALA A 176 -6.36 -7.00 -13.74
CA ALA A 176 -5.46 -6.63 -14.82
C ALA A 176 -6.13 -5.75 -15.90
N GLU A 177 -7.40 -6.02 -16.22
CA GLU A 177 -8.16 -5.24 -17.19
C GLU A 177 -8.44 -3.80 -16.75
N HIS A 178 -8.44 -3.54 -15.45
CA HIS A 178 -8.75 -2.23 -14.88
C HIS A 178 -7.52 -1.35 -14.62
N PHE A 179 -6.36 -1.97 -14.40
CA PHE A 179 -5.17 -1.26 -13.96
C PHE A 179 -4.03 -1.36 -14.99
N PRO A 180 -3.48 -0.22 -15.46
CA PRO A 180 -2.31 -0.26 -16.33
C PRO A 180 -1.10 -0.81 -15.55
N TRP A 181 -0.23 -1.54 -16.24
CA TRP A 181 1.02 -2.01 -15.64
C TRP A 181 1.90 -0.84 -15.19
N GLY A 182 2.38 -0.87 -13.94
CA GLY A 182 3.08 0.24 -13.27
C GLY A 182 4.47 0.59 -13.80
N GLY A 183 4.93 -0.12 -14.83
CA GLY A 183 6.22 0.07 -15.50
C GLY A 183 7.23 -1.00 -15.12
N LYS A 184 8.51 -0.74 -15.40
CA LYS A 184 9.60 -1.71 -15.19
C LYS A 184 9.76 -2.05 -13.70
N LEU A 185 9.90 -3.34 -13.42
CA LEU A 185 10.34 -3.89 -12.14
C LEU A 185 11.79 -4.35 -12.27
N THR A 186 12.54 -4.38 -11.17
CA THR A 186 13.89 -4.96 -11.17
C THR A 186 13.81 -6.48 -11.30
N SER A 187 14.85 -7.08 -11.85
CA SER A 187 15.02 -8.55 -11.97
C SER A 187 14.96 -9.26 -10.62
N GLU A 188 15.23 -8.56 -9.52
CA GLU A 188 15.21 -9.11 -8.18
C GLU A 188 13.83 -9.00 -7.55
N SER A 189 13.14 -7.86 -7.69
CA SER A 189 11.80 -7.68 -7.14
C SER A 189 10.79 -8.66 -7.75
N ILE A 190 10.94 -9.00 -9.04
CA ILE A 190 10.05 -9.94 -9.72
C ILE A 190 10.07 -11.35 -9.09
N LYS A 191 11.15 -11.71 -8.38
CA LYS A 191 11.29 -13.02 -7.70
C LYS A 191 10.39 -13.15 -6.46
N PHE A 192 9.78 -12.05 -6.02
CA PHE A 192 8.88 -12.01 -4.87
C PHE A 192 7.44 -11.72 -5.25
N PHE A 193 7.13 -11.61 -6.54
CA PHE A 193 5.77 -11.37 -7.01
C PHE A 193 5.14 -12.63 -7.57
N SER A 194 3.84 -12.77 -7.32
CA SER A 194 3.04 -13.85 -7.87
C SER A 194 2.59 -13.57 -9.31
N PRO A 195 1.99 -14.55 -10.00
CA PRO A 195 1.41 -14.36 -11.33
C PRO A 195 0.20 -13.42 -11.33
N ILE A 196 -0.41 -13.17 -10.16
CA ILE A 196 -1.61 -12.35 -9.99
C ILE A 196 -1.30 -10.97 -9.39
N VAL A 197 -0.02 -10.56 -9.33
CA VAL A 197 0.38 -9.27 -8.78
C VAL A 197 -0.31 -8.11 -9.50
N ILE A 198 -0.90 -7.20 -8.73
CA ILE A 198 -1.33 -5.88 -9.22
C ILE A 198 -0.20 -4.91 -8.92
N TRP A 199 0.66 -4.69 -9.90
CA TRP A 199 1.63 -3.59 -9.91
C TRP A 199 1.15 -2.50 -10.87
N THR A 200 0.73 -1.37 -10.33
CA THR A 200 0.09 -0.31 -11.14
C THR A 200 0.47 1.10 -10.69
N LYS A 201 0.37 2.03 -11.64
CA LYS A 201 0.40 3.47 -11.39
C LYS A 201 -0.76 4.13 -12.12
N PHE A 202 -1.55 4.93 -11.42
CA PHE A 202 -2.72 5.59 -12.00
C PHE A 202 -3.02 6.93 -11.33
N THR A 203 -3.76 7.79 -12.03
CA THR A 203 -4.23 9.07 -11.51
C THR A 203 -5.44 8.89 -10.58
N SER A 204 -5.53 9.73 -9.57
CA SER A 204 -6.58 9.63 -8.54
C SER A 204 -7.97 9.92 -9.13
N SER A 205 -8.90 8.96 -8.98
CA SER A 205 -10.32 9.10 -9.31
C SER A 205 -11.13 8.20 -8.39
N ALA A 206 -12.39 8.58 -8.07
CA ALA A 206 -13.26 7.78 -7.21
C ALA A 206 -13.42 6.34 -7.73
N GLN A 207 -13.64 6.19 -9.04
CA GLN A 207 -13.74 4.89 -9.70
C GLN A 207 -12.49 4.02 -9.50
N ASN A 208 -11.29 4.58 -9.67
CA ASN A 208 -10.05 3.82 -9.48
C ASN A 208 -9.89 3.35 -8.03
N TYR A 209 -10.30 4.17 -7.04
CA TYR A 209 -10.29 3.76 -5.64
C TYR A 209 -11.33 2.70 -5.31
N ASP A 210 -12.52 2.75 -5.91
CA ASP A 210 -13.55 1.73 -5.70
C ASP A 210 -13.14 0.38 -6.29
N ILE A 211 -12.49 0.39 -7.47
CA ILE A 211 -11.89 -0.80 -8.06
C ILE A 211 -10.74 -1.31 -7.18
N LEU A 212 -9.85 -0.44 -6.71
CA LEU A 212 -8.74 -0.84 -5.82
C LEU A 212 -9.26 -1.45 -4.52
N TYR A 213 -10.30 -0.87 -3.95
CA TYR A 213 -10.93 -1.40 -2.74
C TYR A 213 -11.56 -2.76 -2.99
N SER A 214 -12.22 -2.95 -4.14
CA SER A 214 -12.76 -4.24 -4.54
C SER A 214 -11.66 -5.29 -4.73
N ALA A 215 -10.56 -4.92 -5.40
CA ALA A 215 -9.39 -5.78 -5.57
C ALA A 215 -8.80 -6.21 -4.23
N PHE A 216 -8.60 -5.27 -3.31
CA PHE A 216 -8.11 -5.57 -1.97
C PHE A 216 -9.02 -6.57 -1.25
N LYS A 217 -10.34 -6.36 -1.28
CA LYS A 217 -11.29 -7.27 -0.64
C LYS A 217 -11.23 -8.68 -1.22
N ASP A 218 -11.23 -8.80 -2.54
CA ASP A 218 -11.20 -10.12 -3.21
C ASP A 218 -9.88 -10.85 -2.93
N TYR A 219 -8.74 -10.18 -3.06
CA TYR A 219 -7.42 -10.77 -2.79
C TYR A 219 -7.30 -11.19 -1.32
N TYR A 220 -7.79 -10.36 -0.40
CA TYR A 220 -7.70 -10.66 1.02
C TYR A 220 -8.59 -11.82 1.44
N LYS A 221 -9.82 -11.92 0.88
CA LYS A 221 -10.71 -13.06 1.11
C LYS A 221 -10.10 -14.36 0.62
N VAL A 222 -9.55 -14.37 -0.61
CA VAL A 222 -8.83 -15.53 -1.14
C VAL A 222 -7.66 -15.92 -0.23
N TRP A 223 -6.88 -14.94 0.24
CA TRP A 223 -5.79 -15.23 1.17
C TRP A 223 -6.29 -15.85 2.50
N LEU A 224 -7.40 -15.37 3.05
CA LEU A 224 -8.02 -15.96 4.25
C LEU A 224 -8.47 -17.40 3.99
N GLU A 225 -9.03 -17.72 2.82
CA GLU A 225 -9.38 -19.09 2.43
C GLU A 225 -8.15 -19.99 2.33
N LEU A 226 -7.04 -19.50 1.76
CA LEU A 226 -5.76 -20.23 1.71
C LEU A 226 -5.22 -20.51 3.11
N VAL A 227 -5.26 -19.52 4.02
CA VAL A 227 -4.83 -19.70 5.42
C VAL A 227 -5.78 -20.64 6.17
N GLY A 228 -7.09 -20.51 5.98
CA GLY A 228 -8.09 -21.37 6.58
C GLY A 228 -7.90 -22.84 6.19
N SER A 229 -7.65 -23.10 4.89
CA SER A 229 -7.45 -24.45 4.34
C SER A 229 -6.02 -24.99 4.52
N ALA A 230 -5.04 -24.17 4.91
CA ALA A 230 -3.65 -24.59 5.08
C ALA A 230 -3.51 -25.71 6.13
N VAL A 231 -2.91 -26.82 5.70
CA VAL A 231 -2.55 -27.94 6.58
C VAL A 231 -1.25 -27.59 7.31
N LYS A 232 -1.20 -27.90 8.61
CA LYS A 232 -0.01 -27.70 9.43
C LYS A 232 1.08 -28.68 8.98
N GLU A 233 2.23 -28.15 8.59
CA GLU A 233 3.43 -28.94 8.34
C GLU A 233 3.98 -29.52 9.66
N THR A 234 4.41 -30.78 9.61
CA THR A 234 4.99 -31.51 10.74
C THR A 234 6.43 -31.95 10.49
N ASP A 235 6.88 -31.98 9.23
CA ASP A 235 8.29 -32.21 8.90
C ASP A 235 9.12 -30.97 9.26
N GLU A 236 9.99 -31.11 10.26
CA GLU A 236 10.92 -30.08 10.71
C GLU A 236 11.77 -29.52 9.56
N SER A 237 12.13 -30.36 8.58
CA SER A 237 12.94 -29.94 7.43
C SER A 237 12.17 -28.97 6.53
N GLN A 238 10.87 -29.18 6.34
CA GLN A 238 9.99 -28.29 5.58
C GLN A 238 9.70 -27.00 6.35
N ILE A 239 9.43 -27.11 7.65
CA ILE A 239 9.23 -25.93 8.52
C ILE A 239 10.46 -25.02 8.47
N LEU A 240 11.67 -25.59 8.53
CA LEU A 240 12.91 -24.83 8.42
C LEU A 240 13.07 -24.17 7.04
N ARG A 241 12.67 -24.86 5.95
CA ARG A 241 12.63 -24.27 4.61
C ARG A 241 11.67 -23.08 4.52
N ASN A 242 10.47 -23.21 5.08
CA ASN A 242 9.47 -22.14 5.15
C ASN A 242 9.99 -20.93 5.94
N LEU A 243 10.61 -21.19 7.11
CA LEU A 243 11.24 -20.17 7.95
C LEU A 243 12.34 -19.42 7.18
N GLN A 244 13.24 -20.16 6.52
CA GLN A 244 14.34 -19.57 5.75
C GLN A 244 13.84 -18.75 4.56
N ALA A 245 12.78 -19.20 3.89
CA ALA A 245 12.14 -18.49 2.79
C ALA A 245 11.49 -17.18 3.25
N GLN A 246 10.77 -17.22 4.38
CA GLN A 246 10.21 -16.02 4.99
C GLN A 246 11.30 -15.04 5.43
N HIS A 247 12.36 -15.55 6.08
CA HIS A 247 13.50 -14.73 6.48
C HIS A 247 14.16 -14.05 5.28
N ARG A 248 14.40 -14.78 4.17
CA ARG A 248 14.92 -14.21 2.92
C ARG A 248 14.06 -13.06 2.38
N TYR A 249 12.73 -13.21 2.41
CA TYR A 249 11.79 -12.15 2.02
C TYR A 249 11.93 -10.92 2.91
N LEU A 250 11.94 -11.11 4.24
CA LEU A 250 12.08 -10.02 5.21
C LEU A 250 13.42 -9.30 5.04
N THR A 251 14.52 -10.03 4.85
CA THR A 251 15.85 -9.47 4.61
C THR A 251 15.88 -8.62 3.33
N TRP A 252 15.24 -9.08 2.25
CA TRP A 252 15.16 -8.31 1.01
C TRP A 252 14.40 -7.00 1.22
N ARG A 253 13.20 -7.07 1.81
CA ARG A 253 12.35 -5.89 2.01
C ARG A 253 12.98 -4.90 2.99
N ALA A 254 13.54 -5.37 4.10
CA ALA A 254 14.22 -4.50 5.07
C ALA A 254 15.41 -3.72 4.47
N GLU A 255 16.04 -4.23 3.41
CA GLU A 255 17.16 -3.56 2.74
C GLU A 255 16.71 -2.71 1.55
N LYS A 256 15.73 -3.18 0.76
CA LYS A 256 15.40 -2.63 -0.57
C LYS A 256 14.02 -2.00 -0.69
N ASP A 257 13.24 -1.93 0.40
CA ASP A 257 11.90 -1.32 0.34
C ASP A 257 11.96 0.15 -0.11
N PRO A 258 11.21 0.55 -1.16
CA PRO A 258 11.26 1.91 -1.69
C PRO A 258 10.66 2.96 -0.74
N GLY A 259 9.86 2.55 0.25
CA GLY A 259 9.24 3.42 1.25
C GLY A 259 10.22 3.96 2.29
N GLN A 260 11.44 3.41 2.39
CA GLN A 260 12.44 3.83 3.38
C GLN A 260 12.76 5.33 3.33
N GLY A 261 12.89 5.90 2.12
CA GLY A 261 13.18 7.33 1.97
C GLY A 261 12.06 8.22 2.52
N VAL A 262 10.81 7.80 2.37
CA VAL A 262 9.64 8.49 2.91
C VAL A 262 9.65 8.44 4.44
N LEU A 263 9.88 7.27 5.03
CA LEU A 263 9.97 7.12 6.49
C LEU A 263 11.10 7.98 7.08
N LYS A 264 12.31 7.93 6.49
CA LYS A 264 13.44 8.75 6.95
C LYS A 264 13.13 10.24 6.93
N LYS A 265 12.45 10.71 5.88
CA LYS A 265 12.01 12.11 5.78
C LYS A 265 11.00 12.48 6.87
N LEU A 266 10.04 11.60 7.17
CA LEU A 266 8.98 11.86 8.12
C LEU A 266 9.44 11.78 9.59
N ILE A 267 10.19 10.74 9.95
CA ILE A 267 10.49 10.40 11.35
C ILE A 267 12.00 10.31 11.66
N GLY A 268 12.86 10.52 10.66
CA GLY A 268 14.32 10.47 10.82
C GLY A 268 14.93 9.07 10.72
N ASP A 269 16.23 9.01 10.47
CA ASP A 269 16.93 7.76 10.18
C ASP A 269 16.84 6.72 11.30
N THR A 270 17.04 7.12 12.56
CA THR A 270 17.03 6.18 13.69
C THR A 270 15.65 5.54 13.88
N LEU A 271 14.59 6.34 13.94
CA LEU A 271 13.22 5.84 14.11
C LEU A 271 12.73 5.10 12.86
N ALA A 272 13.08 5.57 11.67
CA ALA A 272 12.74 4.87 10.42
C ALA A 272 13.40 3.48 10.38
N LYS A 273 14.67 3.35 10.79
CA LYS A 273 15.37 2.07 10.84
C LYS A 273 14.74 1.13 11.88
N ASP A 274 14.41 1.63 13.07
CA ASP A 274 13.71 0.84 14.09
C ASP A 274 12.35 0.36 13.58
N LEU A 275 11.51 1.26 13.06
CA LEU A 275 10.19 0.91 12.52
C LEU A 275 10.28 -0.10 11.37
N LEU A 276 11.25 0.08 10.46
CA LEU A 276 11.42 -0.80 9.31
C LEU A 276 11.76 -2.24 9.74
N ARG A 277 12.75 -2.39 10.63
CA ARG A 277 13.27 -3.71 11.01
C ARG A 277 12.42 -4.39 12.07
N ASN A 278 12.02 -3.63 13.09
CA ASN A 278 11.40 -4.19 14.30
C ASN A 278 9.87 -4.24 14.22
N PHE A 279 9.25 -3.54 13.27
CA PHE A 279 7.80 -3.57 13.05
C PHE A 279 7.41 -4.06 11.64
N LEU A 280 7.76 -3.31 10.57
CA LEU A 280 7.31 -3.64 9.20
C LEU A 280 7.81 -5.00 8.72
N PHE A 281 9.07 -5.30 9.02
CA PHE A 281 9.74 -6.56 8.69
C PHE A 281 10.23 -7.30 9.93
N ASN A 282 9.46 -7.23 11.03
CA ASN A 282 9.73 -7.99 12.23
C ASN A 282 9.90 -9.49 11.90
N GLY A 283 10.96 -10.09 12.41
CA GLY A 283 11.45 -11.41 12.05
C GLY A 283 12.77 -11.38 11.26
N VAL A 284 13.22 -10.22 10.76
CA VAL A 284 14.49 -10.11 10.02
C VAL A 284 15.72 -10.34 10.90
N ASP A 285 15.61 -10.13 12.21
CA ASP A 285 16.70 -10.34 13.16
C ASP A 285 16.48 -11.61 14.02
N GLU A 286 15.27 -12.18 13.99
CA GLU A 286 14.85 -13.29 14.86
C GLU A 286 14.65 -14.63 14.12
N LEU A 287 14.22 -14.62 12.85
CA LEU A 287 13.88 -15.86 12.12
C LEU A 287 15.11 -16.54 11.48
N GLY A 288 16.26 -15.87 11.44
CA GLY A 288 17.47 -16.41 10.86
C GLY A 288 18.70 -15.54 11.09
N SER A 289 19.88 -16.09 10.75
CA SER A 289 21.18 -15.42 10.95
C SER A 289 21.88 -15.01 9.65
N LYS A 290 21.36 -15.46 8.49
CA LYS A 290 21.91 -15.12 7.17
C LYS A 290 21.74 -13.62 6.88
N LYS A 291 22.80 -12.96 6.47
CA LYS A 291 22.79 -11.54 6.10
C LYS A 291 22.22 -11.35 4.69
N PHE A 292 21.88 -10.10 4.35
CA PHE A 292 21.44 -9.73 3.00
C PHE A 292 22.41 -10.26 1.93
N SER A 293 23.71 -10.12 2.17
CA SER A 293 24.74 -10.53 1.22
C SER A 293 24.92 -12.04 1.11
N ASP A 294 24.38 -12.84 2.03
CA ASP A 294 24.36 -14.31 1.94
C ASP A 294 23.22 -14.77 1.02
N TYR A 295 22.07 -14.09 1.05
CA TYR A 295 20.93 -14.39 0.17
C TYR A 295 21.08 -13.77 -1.23
N PHE A 296 21.74 -12.62 -1.31
CA PHE A 296 21.87 -11.82 -2.53
C PHE A 296 23.35 -11.47 -2.78
N PRO A 297 24.23 -12.48 -3.01
CA PRO A 297 25.66 -12.28 -3.17
C PRO A 297 26.04 -11.38 -4.34
N GLN A 298 25.17 -11.26 -5.36
CA GLN A 298 25.38 -10.36 -6.49
C GLN A 298 25.54 -8.88 -6.06
N TYR A 299 25.00 -8.49 -4.90
CA TYR A 299 25.19 -7.13 -4.36
C TYR A 299 26.51 -6.93 -3.63
N ARG A 300 27.28 -7.99 -3.32
CA ARG A 300 28.66 -7.84 -2.78
C ARG A 300 29.58 -7.23 -3.84
N LEU A 301 29.44 -7.67 -5.09
CA LEU A 301 30.30 -7.26 -6.20
C LEU A 301 30.10 -5.78 -6.57
N CYS A 302 28.87 -5.28 -6.53
CA CYS A 302 28.61 -3.85 -6.76
C CYS A 302 29.34 -2.96 -5.73
N LEU A 303 29.40 -3.33 -4.46
CA LEU A 303 30.10 -2.51 -3.44
C LEU A 303 31.62 -2.40 -3.70
N ALA A 304 32.24 -3.42 -4.28
CA ALA A 304 33.65 -3.37 -4.65
C ALA A 304 33.92 -2.47 -5.88
N MET A 305 32.93 -2.27 -6.74
CA MET A 305 33.02 -1.42 -7.94
C MET A 305 32.57 0.03 -7.69
N VAL A 306 31.93 0.34 -6.55
CA VAL A 306 31.38 1.67 -6.24
C VAL A 306 32.45 2.73 -5.88
N ASN A 307 33.74 2.38 -5.87
CA ASN A 307 34.82 3.38 -5.86
C ASN A 307 35.08 4.04 -7.24
N SER A 308 34.33 3.68 -8.28
CA SER A 308 34.34 4.41 -9.54
C SER A 308 32.94 4.48 -10.15
N GLN A 309 32.32 5.63 -9.98
CA GLN A 309 31.16 6.16 -10.72
C GLN A 309 29.78 5.50 -10.49
N HIS A 310 28.81 6.38 -10.25
CA HIS A 310 27.38 6.08 -10.20
C HIS A 310 26.89 5.51 -11.53
N ASN A 311 26.10 4.43 -11.44
CA ASN A 311 25.40 3.74 -12.53
C ASN A 311 26.33 3.08 -13.55
N ILE A 312 26.17 1.76 -13.73
CA ILE A 312 26.01 1.03 -15.01
C ILE A 312 26.19 -0.45 -14.69
N GLU A 313 25.09 -1.21 -14.71
CA GLU A 313 24.97 -2.60 -15.21
C GLU A 313 23.55 -3.14 -14.92
N GLY A 314 22.54 -2.43 -15.42
CA GLY A 314 21.14 -2.89 -15.42
C GLY A 314 20.43 -2.64 -16.75
N TYR A 315 21.17 -2.30 -17.81
CA TYR A 315 20.62 -1.86 -19.10
C TYR A 315 20.84 -2.83 -20.26
N LEU A 316 21.33 -4.05 -20.02
CA LEU A 316 21.41 -5.10 -21.05
C LEU A 316 20.30 -6.14 -20.89
N PHE A 317 19.07 -5.70 -21.14
CA PHE A 317 18.05 -6.49 -21.84
C PHE A 317 17.00 -5.51 -22.39
N ILE A 318 17.40 -4.77 -23.43
CA ILE A 318 16.57 -3.81 -24.15
C ILE A 318 15.92 -4.52 -25.34
N SER A 319 14.60 -4.28 -25.48
CA SER A 319 13.72 -4.60 -26.62
C SER A 319 12.96 -5.93 -26.59
N ARG A 320 11.84 -5.98 -25.84
CA ARG A 320 10.51 -6.57 -26.20
C ARG A 320 9.62 -6.88 -24.98
N LEU A 321 9.23 -5.87 -24.19
CA LEU A 321 8.37 -6.08 -23.01
C LEU A 321 7.07 -5.25 -22.99
N VAL A 322 6.55 -4.86 -24.16
CA VAL A 322 5.14 -4.40 -24.30
C VAL A 322 4.18 -5.60 -24.45
N SER A 323 4.72 -6.81 -24.61
CA SER A 323 3.97 -8.06 -24.68
C SER A 323 3.94 -8.82 -23.33
N LEU A 324 4.39 -8.22 -22.22
CA LEU A 324 4.70 -8.95 -20.98
C LEU A 324 3.51 -9.18 -20.04
N HIS A 325 2.41 -8.43 -20.16
CA HIS A 325 1.25 -8.70 -19.31
C HIS A 325 0.54 -9.99 -19.72
N LEU A 326 0.28 -10.13 -21.03
CA LEU A 326 -0.14 -11.38 -21.63
C LEU A 326 0.99 -12.43 -21.67
N LYS A 327 2.29 -12.09 -21.72
CA LYS A 327 3.37 -13.11 -21.67
C LYS A 327 3.81 -13.53 -20.27
N LEU A 328 3.59 -12.78 -19.21
CA LEU A 328 3.69 -13.32 -17.85
C LEU A 328 2.54 -14.31 -17.68
N ILE A 329 1.32 -13.96 -18.08
CA ILE A 329 0.20 -14.89 -17.98
C ILE A 329 0.37 -16.08 -18.96
N VAL A 330 0.78 -15.86 -20.21
CA VAL A 330 1.03 -16.92 -21.21
C VAL A 330 2.27 -17.74 -20.87
N ALA A 331 3.40 -17.16 -20.43
CA ALA A 331 4.55 -17.96 -19.97
C ALA A 331 4.25 -18.74 -18.68
N TYR A 332 3.26 -18.30 -17.89
CA TYR A 332 2.74 -19.07 -16.77
C TYR A 332 1.66 -20.10 -17.17
N LEU A 333 1.05 -19.99 -18.36
CA LEU A 333 0.02 -20.90 -18.90
C LEU A 333 0.56 -21.88 -19.97
N THR A 334 1.77 -21.68 -20.51
CA THR A 334 2.35 -22.51 -21.58
C THR A 334 3.56 -23.35 -21.15
N ASN A 335 3.78 -23.55 -19.85
CA ASN A 335 4.72 -24.55 -19.31
C ASN A 335 4.01 -25.42 -18.28
#